data_AF-A0A832IUL3-F1
#
_entry.id   AF-A0A832IUL3-F1
#
_cell.length_a   1.000
_cell.length_b   1.000
_cell.length_c   1.000
_cell.angle_alpha   90.00
_cell.angle_beta   90.00
_cell.angle_gamma   90.00
#
_symmetry.space_group_name_H-M   'P 1'
#
loop_
_entity.id
_entity.type
_entity.pdbx_description
1 polymer ?
#
loop_
_entity_poly.entity_id
_entity_poly.type
_entity_poly.pdbx_seq_one_letter_code
_entity_poly.pdbx_strand_id
1 'polypeptide(L)'
;EKSRKLCTLRSLFEFKYSSNTVPIDEVEPVEAIVKRFKTGAMSYGSISKEAHETLAIAMNRVGGKSNTGEGGEDPARYEMMPNGDSLNSAIKQVASGRFGVTSWYLINAKELQIKMAQGAKPGEGGQLPGTKVYPWIAKVRHSTPGVGLISPPPHHDIYSIEDLAELIFDLKNANPSARVSVKLVAEVGVGTIAAGVAKAKADVVLISGHDGGTGASPLTAIKHTGLPWELGLAETHQTLVLNNLRDRITIEVDGQLRTGRDVVIGALLGAEEFGFATAPLVTLGCIMMRACHSDNCPVGIATQNPELRKNFSGKPEYVINFMRFIAQEVRELMAQLGFRSMDEMIGRSDLLEKKHAIDHWKARGLDFSRIFYRPEVQSGKPMYHVIQQDCGLNETMDKQILLRLCEPALENKSCIKAVLPIKNFNRAVGTMLGSEVSRRYGLSGLPEDTIWLKFKGSAGQSFGAFMPKGITFELEGDANDYIGKGLSGAKLIVYPPRNSSFQAHENIIIGNVALYGATSGEAYFNGIAGERFCVRNSGANAVVEGTGDHACEYMTGGRVIIIGKTGRNFAAGMTGGIAYVLDYDGTFEDRCNLDMVDIFGLENQEAAEIEQVRKMIELHKLYTGSK
;
A
#
# COMPACT_ATOMS: atom_id res chain seq x y z
N GLU A 1 34.13 13.28 13.61
CA GLU A 1 34.25 14.15 12.42
C GLU A 1 33.19 13.96 11.33
N LYS A 2 32.83 12.73 10.89
CA LYS A 2 31.89 12.51 9.76
C LYS A 2 30.48 13.11 9.96
N SER A 3 29.92 13.09 11.18
CA SER A 3 28.59 13.67 11.46
C SER A 3 28.52 15.18 11.15
N ARG A 4 29.62 15.93 11.35
CA ARG A 4 29.68 17.39 11.11
C ARG A 4 29.57 17.79 9.64
N LYS A 5 29.81 16.87 8.69
CA LYS A 5 29.75 17.13 7.24
C LYS A 5 28.38 16.82 6.60
N LEU A 6 27.44 16.24 7.35
CA LEU A 6 26.21 15.66 6.79
C LEU A 6 25.06 16.65 6.59
N CYS A 7 25.18 17.89 7.08
CA CYS A 7 24.18 18.96 6.89
C CYS A 7 22.74 18.55 7.30
N THR A 8 22.58 17.69 8.32
CA THR A 8 21.27 17.30 8.88
C THR A 8 21.00 17.97 10.22
N LEU A 9 19.73 18.12 10.61
CA LEU A 9 19.38 18.71 11.92
C LEU A 9 19.94 17.88 13.08
N ARG A 10 19.79 16.55 13.04
CA ARG A 10 20.33 15.64 14.05
C ARG A 10 21.84 15.67 14.24
N SER A 11 22.60 16.22 13.27
CA SER A 11 24.05 16.44 13.43
C SER A 11 24.39 17.58 14.40
N LEU A 12 23.41 18.46 14.66
CA LEU A 12 23.51 19.60 15.56
C LEU A 12 23.02 19.28 16.97
N PHE A 13 22.54 18.05 17.21
CA PHE A 13 22.09 17.58 18.52
C PHE A 13 23.23 16.90 19.28
N GLU A 14 23.25 17.04 20.60
CA GLU A 14 24.12 16.29 21.51
C GLU A 14 23.27 15.57 22.55
N PHE A 15 23.82 14.47 23.06
CA PHE A 15 23.19 13.70 24.12
C PHE A 15 23.62 14.27 25.48
N LYS A 16 22.64 14.48 26.36
CA LYS A 16 22.89 14.71 27.78
C LYS A 16 23.10 13.35 28.44
N TYR A 17 24.34 12.95 28.56
CA TYR A 17 24.68 11.67 29.18
C TYR A 17 24.29 11.65 30.66
N SER A 18 23.73 10.52 31.09
CA SER A 18 23.35 10.31 32.48
C SER A 18 24.59 10.14 33.35
N SER A 19 24.58 10.69 34.57
CA SER A 19 25.58 10.34 35.59
C SER A 19 25.45 8.89 36.07
N ASN A 20 24.27 8.31 35.88
CA ASN A 20 23.92 6.95 36.29
C ASN A 20 23.81 6.07 35.03
N THR A 21 24.95 5.67 34.48
CA THR A 21 25.02 4.70 33.38
C THR A 21 24.61 3.31 33.85
N VAL A 22 24.14 2.46 32.94
CA VAL A 22 23.85 1.05 33.25
C VAL A 22 24.86 0.12 32.58
N PRO A 23 25.20 -1.03 33.18
CA PRO A 23 26.03 -2.05 32.53
C PRO A 23 25.39 -2.52 31.21
N ILE A 24 26.20 -2.72 30.18
CA ILE A 24 25.71 -3.16 28.86
C ILE A 24 24.97 -4.49 28.92
N ASP A 25 25.32 -5.36 29.87
CA ASP A 25 24.69 -6.67 30.07
C ASP A 25 23.26 -6.57 30.64
N GLU A 26 22.90 -5.43 31.24
CA GLU A 26 21.53 -5.15 31.69
C GLU A 26 20.66 -4.53 30.59
N VAL A 27 21.27 -4.10 29.47
CA VAL A 27 20.55 -3.55 28.32
C VAL A 27 20.01 -4.68 27.46
N GLU A 28 18.75 -4.55 27.02
CA GLU A 28 18.07 -5.53 26.19
C GLU A 28 18.95 -6.03 25.02
N PRO A 29 18.83 -7.32 24.65
CA PRO A 29 19.74 -7.92 23.70
C PRO A 29 19.54 -7.39 22.28
N VAL A 30 20.55 -7.57 21.43
CA VAL A 30 20.51 -7.20 20.01
C VAL A 30 19.28 -7.77 19.31
N GLU A 31 18.93 -9.01 19.62
CA GLU A 31 17.78 -9.76 19.09
C GLU A 31 16.43 -9.09 19.39
N ALA A 32 16.33 -8.31 20.46
CA ALA A 32 15.12 -7.55 20.78
C ALA A 32 15.06 -6.25 19.95
N ILE A 33 16.18 -5.53 19.84
CA ILE A 33 16.28 -4.25 19.13
C ILE A 33 16.06 -4.43 17.62
N VAL A 34 16.65 -5.47 17.00
CA VAL A 34 16.53 -5.68 15.54
C VAL A 34 15.08 -5.93 15.07
N LYS A 35 14.17 -6.35 15.97
CA LYS A 35 12.74 -6.52 15.64
C LYS A 35 12.06 -5.18 15.34
N ARG A 36 12.63 -4.08 15.82
CA ARG A 36 12.21 -2.70 15.53
C ARG A 36 12.74 -2.20 14.18
N PHE A 37 13.63 -2.94 13.54
CA PHE A 37 14.25 -2.54 12.28
C PHE A 37 13.48 -3.09 11.08
N LYS A 38 13.31 -2.21 10.09
CA LYS A 38 12.69 -2.52 8.81
C LYS A 38 13.63 -2.19 7.67
N THR A 39 13.66 -2.99 6.61
CA THR A 39 14.20 -2.50 5.34
C THR A 39 13.13 -1.69 4.63
N GLY A 40 13.47 -0.49 4.18
CA GLY A 40 12.53 0.42 3.54
C GLY A 40 11.88 -0.15 2.28
N ALA A 41 10.70 0.38 1.94
CA ALA A 41 9.91 0.01 0.77
C ALA A 41 10.67 0.30 -0.54
N MET A 42 11.14 -0.74 -1.22
CA MET A 42 11.89 -0.63 -2.48
C MET A 42 11.35 -1.63 -3.49
N SER A 43 10.62 -1.15 -4.50
CA SER A 43 9.84 -2.02 -5.39
C SER A 43 10.70 -3.01 -6.18
N TYR A 44 10.23 -4.24 -6.32
CA TYR A 44 10.65 -5.12 -7.41
C TYR A 44 10.40 -4.43 -8.77
N GLY A 45 11.44 -4.30 -9.57
CA GLY A 45 11.49 -3.43 -10.76
C GLY A 45 12.47 -2.27 -10.57
N SER A 46 12.36 -1.53 -9.47
CA SER A 46 13.37 -0.52 -9.11
C SER A 46 14.70 -1.20 -8.75
N ILE A 47 14.63 -2.24 -7.91
CA ILE A 47 15.74 -3.13 -7.61
C ILE A 47 15.54 -4.50 -8.25
N SER A 48 16.63 -5.21 -8.47
CA SER A 48 16.69 -6.56 -9.03
C SER A 48 16.00 -7.57 -8.12
N LYS A 49 15.64 -8.72 -8.69
CA LYS A 49 15.07 -9.84 -7.94
C LYS A 49 16.02 -10.27 -6.81
N GLU A 50 17.30 -10.40 -7.16
CA GLU A 50 18.36 -10.87 -6.28
C GLU A 50 18.52 -9.96 -5.06
N ALA A 51 18.59 -8.64 -5.27
CA ALA A 51 18.68 -7.69 -4.16
C ALA A 51 17.42 -7.69 -3.28
N HIS A 52 16.24 -7.75 -3.91
CA HIS A 52 14.96 -7.72 -3.19
C HIS A 52 14.75 -8.97 -2.33
N GLU A 53 15.04 -10.15 -2.86
CA GLU A 53 14.94 -11.43 -2.17
C GLU A 53 15.98 -11.56 -1.05
N THR A 54 17.21 -11.08 -1.30
CA THR A 54 18.28 -11.07 -0.30
C THR A 54 17.89 -10.26 0.94
N LEU A 55 17.25 -9.10 0.75
CA LEU A 55 16.74 -8.29 1.87
C LEU A 55 15.65 -9.02 2.65
N ALA A 56 14.73 -9.71 1.95
CA ALA A 56 13.67 -10.47 2.62
C ALA A 56 14.23 -11.60 3.47
N ILE A 57 15.15 -12.41 2.93
CA ILE A 57 15.81 -13.48 3.68
C ILE A 57 16.52 -12.90 4.92
N ALA A 58 17.32 -11.85 4.74
CA ALA A 58 18.07 -11.24 5.83
C ALA A 58 17.16 -10.79 6.98
N MET A 59 16.09 -10.04 6.66
CA MET A 59 15.18 -9.50 7.66
C MET A 59 14.35 -10.59 8.34
N ASN A 60 13.90 -11.60 7.58
CA ASN A 60 13.18 -12.74 8.14
C ASN A 60 14.05 -13.54 9.12
N ARG A 61 15.36 -13.73 8.83
CA ARG A 61 16.29 -14.43 9.73
C ARG A 61 16.55 -13.67 11.03
N VAL A 62 16.62 -12.35 11.02
CA VAL A 62 16.86 -11.54 12.24
C VAL A 62 15.58 -11.19 13.01
N GLY A 63 14.41 -11.57 12.49
CA GLY A 63 13.12 -11.24 13.10
C GLY A 63 12.69 -9.78 12.93
N GLY A 64 13.40 -9.01 12.08
CA GLY A 64 12.93 -7.72 11.60
C GLY A 64 11.94 -7.88 10.45
N LYS A 65 11.68 -6.83 9.68
CA LYS A 65 10.69 -6.87 8.59
C LYS A 65 11.23 -6.26 7.30
N SER A 66 11.07 -6.95 6.17
CA SER A 66 11.28 -6.37 4.84
C SER A 66 9.97 -5.88 4.22
N ASN A 67 10.07 -5.01 3.20
CA ASN A 67 8.92 -4.38 2.57
C ASN A 67 8.99 -4.53 1.04
N THR A 68 7.88 -4.95 0.42
CA THR A 68 7.79 -5.17 -1.04
C THR A 68 8.01 -3.91 -1.88
N GLY A 69 7.77 -2.73 -1.29
CA GLY A 69 7.46 -1.54 -2.06
C GLY A 69 6.26 -1.72 -2.99
N GLU A 70 6.08 -0.74 -3.87
CA GLU A 70 4.91 -0.57 -4.74
C GLU A 70 4.91 -1.45 -6.00
N GLY A 71 5.76 -2.48 -6.07
CA GLY A 71 5.98 -3.27 -7.29
C GLY A 71 5.23 -4.59 -7.39
N GLY A 72 4.42 -4.93 -6.39
CA GLY A 72 3.91 -6.29 -6.20
C GLY A 72 4.99 -7.26 -5.70
N GLU A 73 4.62 -8.53 -5.54
CA GLU A 73 5.54 -9.59 -5.15
C GLU A 73 5.18 -10.88 -5.87
N ASP A 74 6.18 -11.61 -6.37
CA ASP A 74 5.96 -12.89 -7.06
C ASP A 74 5.37 -13.91 -6.05
N PRO A 75 4.19 -14.52 -6.33
CA PRO A 75 3.57 -15.50 -5.44
C PRO A 75 4.44 -16.69 -5.09
N ALA A 76 5.43 -17.05 -5.93
CA ALA A 76 6.38 -18.11 -5.62
C ALA A 76 7.20 -17.85 -4.35
N ARG A 77 7.27 -16.59 -3.89
CA ARG A 77 8.00 -16.19 -2.67
C ARG A 77 7.24 -16.49 -1.38
N TYR A 78 5.96 -16.84 -1.45
CA TYR A 78 5.13 -17.07 -0.26
C TYR A 78 5.39 -18.44 0.36
N GLU A 79 5.92 -19.37 -0.43
CA GLU A 79 6.35 -20.69 0.04
C GLU A 79 7.71 -20.60 0.72
N MET A 80 7.90 -21.44 1.75
CA MET A 80 9.17 -21.56 2.44
C MET A 80 10.16 -22.34 1.57
N MET A 81 11.40 -21.89 1.52
CA MET A 81 12.45 -22.56 0.78
C MET A 81 12.86 -23.88 1.46
N PRO A 82 13.40 -24.86 0.72
CA PRO A 82 13.85 -26.14 1.29
C PRO A 82 14.89 -26.01 2.40
N ASN A 83 15.66 -24.91 2.43
CA ASN A 83 16.66 -24.63 3.46
C ASN A 83 16.08 -23.91 4.70
N GLY A 84 14.77 -23.69 4.77
CA GLY A 84 14.08 -22.99 5.87
C GLY A 84 14.02 -21.47 5.72
N ASP A 85 14.63 -20.88 4.68
CA ASP A 85 14.52 -19.44 4.43
C ASP A 85 13.13 -19.07 3.89
N SER A 86 12.71 -17.84 4.16
CA SER A 86 11.51 -17.26 3.54
C SER A 86 11.90 -16.07 2.66
N LEU A 87 11.45 -16.12 1.40
CA LEU A 87 11.57 -15.03 0.44
C LEU A 87 10.43 -14.01 0.59
N ASN A 88 9.38 -14.32 1.34
CA ASN A 88 8.20 -13.49 1.51
C ASN A 88 8.55 -12.21 2.27
N SER A 89 8.14 -11.06 1.76
CA SER A 89 8.29 -9.81 2.51
C SER A 89 7.22 -9.71 3.58
N ALA A 90 7.63 -9.41 4.81
CA ALA A 90 6.70 -9.30 5.94
C ALA A 90 5.72 -8.12 5.77
N ILE A 91 6.17 -7.03 5.14
CA ILE A 91 5.37 -5.84 4.86
C ILE A 91 5.04 -5.80 3.38
N LYS A 92 3.76 -5.64 3.06
CA LYS A 92 3.24 -5.54 1.70
C LYS A 92 2.62 -4.16 1.50
N GLN A 93 3.09 -3.43 0.49
CA GLN A 93 2.68 -2.06 0.24
C GLN A 93 1.46 -1.98 -0.68
N VAL A 94 0.47 -1.17 -0.29
CA VAL A 94 -0.68 -0.78 -1.08
C VAL A 94 -0.48 0.68 -1.46
N ALA A 95 -0.15 0.93 -2.73
CA ALA A 95 0.12 2.25 -3.30
C ALA A 95 -0.88 2.58 -4.42
N SER A 96 -0.93 3.84 -4.87
CA SER A 96 -1.90 4.34 -5.87
C SER A 96 -1.98 3.55 -7.17
N GLY A 97 -0.89 2.93 -7.63
CA GLY A 97 -0.91 2.09 -8.84
C GLY A 97 -1.60 0.73 -8.66
N ARG A 98 -1.80 0.27 -7.41
CA ARG A 98 -2.31 -1.07 -7.05
C ARG A 98 -1.59 -2.24 -7.75
N PHE A 99 -0.33 -2.04 -8.15
CA PHE A 99 0.44 -3.07 -8.83
C PHE A 99 0.62 -4.32 -7.97
N GLY A 100 0.17 -5.46 -8.49
CA GLY A 100 0.27 -6.76 -7.82
C GLY A 100 -0.56 -6.88 -6.54
N VAL A 101 -1.49 -5.95 -6.27
CA VAL A 101 -2.36 -5.99 -5.08
C VAL A 101 -3.55 -6.91 -5.38
N THR A 102 -3.43 -8.16 -4.94
CA THR A 102 -4.45 -9.20 -5.04
C THR A 102 -4.85 -9.72 -3.65
N SER A 103 -5.96 -10.44 -3.53
CA SER A 103 -6.33 -11.12 -2.28
C SER A 103 -5.19 -12.00 -1.74
N TRP A 104 -4.55 -12.78 -2.62
CA TRP A 104 -3.46 -13.66 -2.24
C TRP A 104 -2.18 -12.91 -1.83
N TYR A 105 -1.93 -11.75 -2.43
CA TYR A 105 -0.89 -10.83 -1.97
C TYR A 105 -1.20 -10.34 -0.55
N LEU A 106 -2.38 -9.78 -0.31
CA LEU A 106 -2.74 -9.16 0.97
C LEU A 106 -2.69 -10.15 2.15
N ILE A 107 -3.16 -11.39 1.97
CA ILE A 107 -3.23 -12.39 3.05
C ILE A 107 -1.85 -12.92 3.48
N ASN A 108 -0.83 -12.79 2.62
CA ASN A 108 0.54 -13.22 2.91
C ASN A 108 1.39 -12.15 3.61
N ALA A 109 0.76 -11.06 4.10
CA ALA A 109 1.43 -9.99 4.85
C ALA A 109 1.33 -10.19 6.37
N LYS A 110 2.35 -9.73 7.10
CA LYS A 110 2.27 -9.43 8.54
C LYS A 110 1.87 -7.97 8.79
N GLU A 111 2.15 -7.10 7.83
CA GLU A 111 1.77 -5.69 7.84
C GLU A 111 1.45 -5.21 6.43
N LEU A 112 0.37 -4.47 6.28
CA LEU A 112 -0.07 -3.84 5.04
C LEU A 112 0.21 -2.34 5.13
N GLN A 113 1.07 -1.81 4.26
CA GLN A 113 1.46 -0.41 4.28
C GLN A 113 0.73 0.39 3.21
N ILE A 114 -0.15 1.31 3.62
CA ILE A 114 -0.73 2.33 2.74
C ILE A 114 0.35 3.39 2.48
N LYS A 115 0.73 3.55 1.20
CA LYS A 115 1.76 4.52 0.80
C LYS A 115 1.10 5.81 0.31
N MET A 116 0.87 6.76 1.21
CA MET A 116 0.40 8.09 0.82
C MET A 116 1.49 8.84 0.05
N ALA A 117 2.72 8.78 0.53
CA ALA A 117 3.83 9.55 -0.06
C ALA A 117 5.19 8.91 0.23
N GLN A 118 6.24 9.46 -0.41
CA GLN A 118 7.63 9.16 -0.09
C GLN A 118 8.49 10.43 -0.10
N GLY A 119 9.51 10.49 0.75
CA GLY A 119 10.29 11.73 0.95
C GLY A 119 10.94 12.30 -0.30
N ALA A 120 11.33 11.45 -1.25
CA ALA A 120 11.98 11.88 -2.49
C ALA A 120 11.05 12.60 -3.49
N LYS A 121 9.72 12.40 -3.36
CA LYS A 121 8.68 12.97 -4.22
C LYS A 121 7.30 12.89 -3.55
N PRO A 122 7.03 13.73 -2.55
CA PRO A 122 5.85 13.58 -1.70
C PRO A 122 4.54 13.83 -2.45
N GLY A 123 4.51 14.77 -3.40
CA GLY A 123 3.33 15.14 -4.16
C GLY A 123 3.09 14.32 -5.44
N GLU A 124 3.82 13.22 -5.64
CA GLU A 124 3.78 12.44 -6.88
C GLU A 124 3.72 10.92 -6.63
N GLY A 125 3.33 10.17 -7.68
CA GLY A 125 3.29 8.72 -7.66
C GLY A 125 4.65 8.03 -7.90
N GLY A 126 4.64 6.71 -7.73
CA GLY A 126 5.74 5.83 -8.13
C GLY A 126 6.10 5.98 -9.61
N GLN A 127 7.38 5.80 -9.95
CA GLN A 127 7.86 5.89 -11.34
C GLN A 127 8.79 4.71 -11.61
N LEU A 128 8.49 3.95 -12.65
CA LEU A 128 9.36 2.92 -13.19
C LEU A 128 9.52 3.14 -14.70
N PRO A 129 10.73 3.48 -15.18
CA PRO A 129 10.98 3.65 -16.62
C PRO A 129 10.64 2.38 -17.40
N GLY A 130 10.08 2.54 -18.61
CA GLY A 130 9.66 1.43 -19.47
C GLY A 130 10.80 0.46 -19.82
N THR A 131 12.03 0.96 -19.90
CA THR A 131 13.25 0.16 -20.08
C THR A 131 13.51 -0.84 -18.95
N LYS A 132 12.89 -0.66 -17.78
CA LYS A 132 12.94 -1.59 -16.64
C LYS A 132 11.71 -2.49 -16.55
N VAL A 133 10.70 -2.28 -17.40
CA VAL A 133 9.45 -3.06 -17.40
C VAL A 133 9.61 -4.29 -18.29
N TYR A 134 10.51 -5.17 -17.88
CA TYR A 134 10.70 -6.47 -18.53
C TYR A 134 9.47 -7.38 -18.35
N PRO A 135 9.31 -8.43 -19.17
CA PRO A 135 8.14 -9.32 -19.11
C PRO A 135 7.83 -9.88 -17.71
N TRP A 136 8.84 -10.20 -16.91
CA TRP A 136 8.62 -10.67 -15.53
C TRP A 136 8.17 -9.56 -14.57
N ILE A 137 8.60 -8.31 -14.78
CA ILE A 137 8.10 -7.15 -14.01
C ILE A 137 6.65 -6.86 -14.40
N ALA A 138 6.38 -6.81 -15.70
CA ALA A 138 5.04 -6.61 -16.24
C ALA A 138 4.06 -7.66 -15.72
N LYS A 139 4.47 -8.93 -15.66
CA LYS A 139 3.70 -10.04 -15.09
C LYS A 139 3.31 -9.80 -13.63
N VAL A 140 4.26 -9.45 -12.76
CA VAL A 140 3.97 -9.22 -11.32
C VAL A 140 3.08 -7.99 -11.12
N ARG A 141 3.17 -7.00 -12.00
CA ARG A 141 2.41 -5.76 -11.92
C ARG A 141 1.06 -5.80 -12.65
N HIS A 142 0.77 -6.85 -13.40
CA HIS A 142 -0.38 -6.92 -14.31
C HIS A 142 -0.41 -5.70 -15.27
N SER A 143 0.73 -5.45 -15.91
CA SER A 143 0.96 -4.32 -16.82
C SER A 143 1.54 -4.77 -18.16
N THR A 144 1.72 -3.84 -19.08
CA THR A 144 2.30 -4.08 -20.42
C THR A 144 3.84 -4.04 -20.39
N PRO A 145 4.56 -5.03 -20.96
CA PRO A 145 6.01 -4.98 -21.09
C PRO A 145 6.49 -3.76 -21.88
N GLY A 146 7.61 -3.15 -21.47
CA GLY A 146 8.25 -2.01 -22.13
C GLY A 146 7.58 -0.65 -21.91
N VAL A 147 6.35 -0.62 -21.38
CA VAL A 147 5.63 0.62 -21.11
C VAL A 147 6.05 1.20 -19.75
N GLY A 148 6.36 2.50 -19.72
CA GLY A 148 6.69 3.20 -18.48
C GLY A 148 5.50 3.23 -17.51
N LEU A 149 5.76 2.96 -16.23
CA LEU A 149 4.72 2.96 -15.20
C LEU A 149 4.86 4.20 -14.32
N ILE A 150 4.01 5.18 -14.58
CA ILE A 150 3.81 6.35 -13.72
C ILE A 150 2.52 6.10 -12.94
N SER A 151 2.63 5.98 -11.63
CA SER A 151 1.45 5.78 -10.79
C SER A 151 0.70 7.11 -10.65
N PRO A 152 -0.63 7.08 -10.48
CA PRO A 152 -1.39 8.28 -10.14
C PRO A 152 -0.80 8.93 -8.87
N PRO A 153 -0.73 10.26 -8.77
CA PRO A 153 -0.32 10.90 -7.52
C PRO A 153 -1.22 10.54 -6.34
N PRO A 154 -2.56 10.60 -6.44
CA PRO A 154 -3.43 10.21 -5.34
C PRO A 154 -3.74 8.71 -5.37
N HIS A 155 -4.10 8.18 -4.21
CA HIS A 155 -4.94 6.99 -4.14
C HIS A 155 -6.36 7.40 -4.57
N HIS A 156 -6.92 6.77 -5.61
CA HIS A 156 -8.26 7.14 -6.08
C HIS A 156 -9.38 6.70 -5.12
N ASP A 157 -9.05 5.93 -4.08
CA ASP A 157 -9.93 5.56 -2.98
C ASP A 157 -9.56 6.26 -1.67
N ILE A 158 -8.83 7.38 -1.74
CA ILE A 158 -8.49 8.24 -0.60
C ILE A 158 -8.52 9.71 -1.02
N TYR A 159 -9.69 10.35 -0.88
CA TYR A 159 -9.84 11.79 -1.10
C TYR A 159 -10.05 12.58 0.19
N SER A 160 -10.19 11.87 1.30
CA SER A 160 -10.44 12.41 2.62
C SER A 160 -9.90 11.48 3.72
N ILE A 161 -10.03 11.89 4.99
CA ILE A 161 -9.58 11.07 6.11
C ILE A 161 -10.52 9.88 6.37
N GLU A 162 -11.80 10.04 6.06
CA GLU A 162 -12.82 8.99 6.12
C GLU A 162 -12.61 7.93 5.04
N ASP A 163 -12.15 8.32 3.84
CA ASP A 163 -11.73 7.35 2.81
C ASP A 163 -10.48 6.58 3.23
N LEU A 164 -9.51 7.24 3.89
CA LEU A 164 -8.37 6.53 4.46
C LEU A 164 -8.82 5.53 5.53
N ALA A 165 -9.78 5.90 6.38
CA ALA A 165 -10.38 5.00 7.35
C ALA A 165 -11.10 3.81 6.67
N GLU A 166 -11.76 4.04 5.54
CA GLU A 166 -12.36 2.98 4.73
C GLU A 166 -11.30 2.03 4.17
N LEU A 167 -10.21 2.53 3.59
CA LEU A 167 -9.14 1.65 3.11
C LEU A 167 -8.46 0.88 4.27
N ILE A 168 -8.26 1.49 5.44
CA ILE A 168 -7.74 0.78 6.62
C ILE A 168 -8.71 -0.34 7.02
N PHE A 169 -10.01 -0.06 7.00
CA PHE A 169 -11.05 -1.05 7.29
C PHE A 169 -11.04 -2.19 6.26
N ASP A 170 -10.96 -1.89 4.96
CA ASP A 170 -10.88 -2.88 3.89
C ASP A 170 -9.66 -3.80 4.06
N LEU A 171 -8.49 -3.23 4.32
CA LEU A 171 -7.24 -3.98 4.48
C LEU A 171 -7.25 -4.88 5.72
N LYS A 172 -7.87 -4.42 6.82
CA LYS A 172 -8.07 -5.23 8.02
C LYS A 172 -9.10 -6.35 7.79
N ASN A 173 -10.11 -6.15 6.95
CA ASN A 173 -11.00 -7.23 6.52
C ASN A 173 -10.28 -8.21 5.58
N ALA A 174 -9.43 -7.71 4.68
CA ALA A 174 -8.68 -8.52 3.72
C ALA A 174 -7.56 -9.34 4.37
N ASN A 175 -7.05 -8.91 5.53
CA ASN A 175 -6.13 -9.69 6.36
C ASN A 175 -6.27 -9.31 7.85
N PRO A 176 -7.17 -9.98 8.59
CA PRO A 176 -7.41 -9.68 10.01
C PRO A 176 -6.20 -9.89 10.93
N SER A 177 -5.19 -10.63 10.47
CA SER A 177 -3.95 -10.87 11.22
C SER A 177 -2.85 -9.83 10.98
N ALA A 178 -3.00 -8.98 9.95
CA ALA A 178 -1.98 -7.99 9.61
C ALA A 178 -2.21 -6.66 10.35
N ARG A 179 -1.11 -6.00 10.71
CA ARG A 179 -1.14 -4.57 11.04
C ARG A 179 -1.37 -3.74 9.78
N VAL A 180 -1.94 -2.56 9.90
CA VAL A 180 -2.00 -1.56 8.83
C VAL A 180 -1.12 -0.37 9.20
N SER A 181 -0.16 -0.04 8.34
CA SER A 181 0.72 1.13 8.49
C SER A 181 0.41 2.20 7.44
N VAL A 182 0.49 3.47 7.80
CA VAL A 182 0.31 4.59 6.86
C VAL A 182 1.63 5.34 6.74
N LYS A 183 2.18 5.36 5.52
CA LYS A 183 3.43 6.04 5.21
C LYS A 183 3.16 7.48 4.76
N LEU A 184 3.54 8.43 5.61
CA LEU A 184 3.50 9.87 5.39
C LEU A 184 4.92 10.41 5.16
N VAL A 185 5.00 11.65 4.70
CA VAL A 185 6.26 12.41 4.62
C VAL A 185 6.22 13.54 5.62
N ALA A 186 7.37 13.83 6.24
CA ALA A 186 7.52 14.97 7.11
C ALA A 186 7.24 16.27 6.35
N GLU A 187 6.27 17.02 6.83
CA GLU A 187 5.93 18.38 6.45
C GLU A 187 5.28 19.09 7.64
N VAL A 188 5.13 20.42 7.58
CA VAL A 188 4.41 21.15 8.62
C VAL A 188 2.94 20.73 8.62
N GLY A 189 2.41 20.33 9.77
CA GLY A 189 1.01 19.89 9.90
C GLY A 189 0.85 18.36 9.86
N VAL A 190 1.93 17.60 9.60
CA VAL A 190 1.90 16.14 9.57
C VAL A 190 1.41 15.54 10.89
N GLY A 191 1.62 16.21 12.03
CA GLY A 191 1.13 15.74 13.33
C GLY A 191 -0.40 15.74 13.41
N THR A 192 -1.06 16.71 12.77
CA THR A 192 -2.53 16.76 12.68
C THR A 192 -3.06 15.62 11.82
N ILE A 193 -2.40 15.35 10.68
CA ILE A 193 -2.73 14.23 9.81
C ILE A 193 -2.54 12.91 10.56
N ALA A 194 -1.44 12.74 11.29
CA ALA A 194 -1.17 11.56 12.09
C ALA A 194 -2.22 11.31 13.18
N ALA A 195 -2.77 12.37 13.79
CA ALA A 195 -3.90 12.25 14.71
C ALA A 195 -5.17 11.72 14.00
N GLY A 196 -5.43 12.17 12.76
CA GLY A 196 -6.46 11.60 11.91
C GLY A 196 -6.22 10.12 11.60
N VAL A 197 -5.00 9.76 11.21
CA VAL A 197 -4.56 8.38 10.93
C VAL A 197 -4.77 7.45 12.15
N ALA A 198 -4.45 7.92 13.35
CA ALA A 198 -4.70 7.19 14.58
C ALA A 198 -6.21 6.98 14.84
N LYS A 199 -7.03 8.02 14.63
CA LYS A 199 -8.50 7.91 14.74
C LYS A 199 -9.10 6.98 13.67
N ALA A 200 -8.50 6.93 12.49
CA ALA A 200 -8.82 6.03 11.40
C ALA A 200 -8.38 4.57 11.64
N LYS A 201 -7.84 4.26 12.83
CA LYS A 201 -7.49 2.90 13.30
C LYS A 201 -6.27 2.27 12.63
N ALA A 202 -5.33 3.07 12.10
CA ALA A 202 -4.03 2.55 11.67
C ALA A 202 -3.18 2.12 12.88
N ASP A 203 -2.49 0.98 12.77
CA ASP A 203 -1.65 0.46 13.86
C ASP A 203 -0.29 1.15 13.90
N VAL A 204 0.18 1.68 12.75
CA VAL A 204 1.47 2.37 12.64
C VAL A 204 1.35 3.61 11.75
N VAL A 205 2.01 4.69 12.12
CA VAL A 205 2.29 5.83 11.24
C VAL A 205 3.78 5.93 10.98
N LEU A 206 4.19 5.90 9.72
CA LEU A 206 5.58 6.10 9.30
C LEU A 206 5.76 7.55 8.85
N ILE A 207 6.72 8.24 9.45
CA ILE A 207 7.15 9.58 9.03
C ILE A 207 8.46 9.46 8.26
N SER A 208 8.40 9.67 6.94
CA SER A 208 9.57 9.69 6.07
C SER A 208 10.19 11.08 5.96
N GLY A 209 11.51 11.17 6.12
CA GLY A 209 12.27 12.38 5.84
C GLY A 209 12.42 12.65 4.33
N HIS A 210 12.56 13.92 3.96
CA HIS A 210 12.83 14.36 2.59
C HIS A 210 14.10 13.75 1.97
N ASP A 211 15.02 13.29 2.82
CA ASP A 211 16.29 12.71 2.42
C ASP A 211 16.17 11.23 1.99
N GLY A 212 14.96 10.66 1.98
CA GLY A 212 14.69 9.32 1.48
C GLY A 212 15.23 9.03 0.07
N GLY A 213 15.66 7.79 -0.16
CA GLY A 213 16.14 7.35 -1.47
C GLY A 213 15.01 7.14 -2.49
N THR A 214 15.35 7.12 -3.78
CA THR A 214 14.43 6.74 -4.87
C THR A 214 15.19 6.12 -6.03
N GLY A 215 14.54 5.18 -6.72
CA GLY A 215 15.05 4.61 -7.97
C GLY A 215 14.89 5.56 -9.17
N ALA A 216 13.78 6.32 -9.20
CA ALA A 216 13.46 7.28 -10.25
C ALA A 216 12.53 8.38 -9.71
N SER A 217 12.88 9.64 -9.96
CA SER A 217 12.12 10.82 -9.56
C SER A 217 12.65 12.06 -10.27
N PRO A 218 11.82 13.09 -10.50
CA PRO A 218 12.29 14.40 -10.91
C PRO A 218 13.30 14.96 -9.91
N LEU A 219 14.34 15.62 -10.43
CA LEU A 219 15.38 16.22 -9.59
C LEU A 219 14.82 17.35 -8.73
N THR A 220 13.85 18.10 -9.27
CA THR A 220 13.14 19.17 -8.55
C THR A 220 12.48 18.63 -7.28
N ALA A 221 11.75 17.52 -7.38
CA ALA A 221 11.13 16.86 -6.24
C ALA A 221 12.18 16.44 -5.18
N ILE A 222 13.23 15.73 -5.59
CA ILE A 222 14.30 15.26 -4.68
C ILE A 222 14.95 16.43 -3.91
N LYS A 223 15.07 17.60 -4.54
CA LYS A 223 15.81 18.74 -3.97
C LYS A 223 14.93 19.74 -3.22
N HIS A 224 13.65 19.83 -3.54
CA HIS A 224 12.81 20.96 -3.11
C HIS A 224 11.50 20.56 -2.43
N THR A 225 11.24 19.27 -2.20
CA THR A 225 10.01 18.80 -1.55
C THR A 225 10.29 17.98 -0.29
N GLY A 226 9.36 18.03 0.66
CA GLY A 226 9.48 17.38 1.97
C GLY A 226 10.36 18.14 2.98
N LEU A 227 10.29 17.73 4.25
CA LEU A 227 11.11 18.25 5.35
C LEU A 227 11.96 17.17 6.04
N PRO A 228 12.96 17.56 6.86
CA PRO A 228 13.67 16.65 7.75
C PRO A 228 12.72 15.87 8.66
N TRP A 229 12.98 14.56 8.81
CA TRP A 229 12.15 13.71 9.66
C TRP A 229 12.21 14.13 11.13
N GLU A 230 13.29 14.78 11.58
CA GLU A 230 13.40 15.27 12.97
C GLU A 230 12.26 16.24 13.32
N LEU A 231 11.81 17.05 12.35
CA LEU A 231 10.69 17.97 12.54
C LEU A 231 9.35 17.23 12.55
N GLY A 232 9.09 16.43 11.51
CA GLY A 232 7.82 15.72 11.37
C GLY A 232 7.60 14.68 12.46
N LEU A 233 8.66 14.00 12.90
CA LEU A 233 8.62 13.01 13.97
C LEU A 233 8.26 13.67 15.31
N ALA A 234 8.95 14.75 15.67
CA ALA A 234 8.67 15.48 16.89
C ALA A 234 7.23 16.03 16.89
N GLU A 235 6.80 16.67 15.80
CA GLU A 235 5.43 17.18 15.66
C GLU A 235 4.39 16.07 15.80
N THR A 236 4.62 14.92 15.16
CA THR A 236 3.74 13.75 15.22
C THR A 236 3.63 13.21 16.64
N HIS A 237 4.77 12.96 17.31
CA HIS A 237 4.80 12.48 18.67
C HIS A 237 4.08 13.44 19.62
N GLN A 238 4.42 14.72 19.56
CA GLN A 238 3.84 15.76 20.42
C GLN A 238 2.32 15.87 20.21
N THR A 239 1.87 15.90 18.96
CA THR A 239 0.43 16.03 18.65
C THR A 239 -0.36 14.81 19.12
N LEU A 240 0.14 13.60 18.92
CA LEU A 240 -0.52 12.38 19.39
C LEU A 240 -0.60 12.30 20.91
N VAL A 241 0.44 12.76 21.62
CA VAL A 241 0.44 12.86 23.09
C VAL A 241 -0.61 13.87 23.56
N LEU A 242 -0.59 15.09 22.99
CA LEU A 242 -1.55 16.15 23.33
C LEU A 242 -3.02 15.74 23.12
N ASN A 243 -3.27 14.87 22.14
CA ASN A 243 -4.62 14.37 21.82
C ASN A 243 -5.00 13.06 22.52
N ASN A 244 -4.13 12.50 23.38
CA ASN A 244 -4.33 11.19 24.02
C ASN A 244 -4.57 10.05 23.01
N LEU A 245 -3.78 10.04 21.93
CA LEU A 245 -3.82 9.03 20.88
C LEU A 245 -2.51 8.21 20.79
N ARG A 246 -1.48 8.63 21.53
CA ARG A 246 -0.12 8.06 21.43
C ARG A 246 -0.03 6.61 21.88
N ASP A 247 -0.90 6.18 22.77
CA ASP A 247 -1.01 4.83 23.34
C ASP A 247 -1.52 3.77 22.35
N ARG A 248 -2.13 4.20 21.24
CA ARG A 248 -2.85 3.35 20.27
C ARG A 248 -2.15 3.14 18.94
N ILE A 249 -1.06 3.88 18.67
CA ILE A 249 -0.38 3.84 17.37
C ILE A 249 1.14 3.79 17.55
N THR A 250 1.80 2.89 16.83
CA THR A 250 3.26 2.87 16.75
C THR A 250 3.75 3.97 15.81
N ILE A 251 4.81 4.70 16.17
CA ILE A 251 5.45 5.66 15.25
C ILE A 251 6.71 5.02 14.66
N GLU A 252 6.78 4.95 13.33
CA GLU A 252 7.96 4.55 12.58
C GLU A 252 8.64 5.79 11.97
N VAL A 253 9.96 5.77 11.82
CA VAL A 253 10.71 6.80 11.10
C VAL A 253 11.67 6.21 10.09
N ASP A 254 11.77 6.81 8.91
CA ASP A 254 12.82 6.56 7.92
C ASP A 254 13.35 7.88 7.33
N GLY A 255 14.51 7.84 6.68
CA GLY A 255 15.18 9.03 6.15
C GLY A 255 16.67 9.03 6.42
N GLN A 256 17.41 8.31 5.57
CA GLN A 256 18.85 8.10 5.67
C GLN A 256 19.36 7.79 7.11
N LEU A 257 18.66 6.91 7.83
CA LEU A 257 19.20 6.32 9.06
C LEU A 257 20.39 5.45 8.69
N ARG A 258 21.56 5.69 9.31
CA ARG A 258 22.82 5.02 8.96
C ARG A 258 23.59 4.51 10.17
N THR A 259 23.27 4.99 11.36
CA THR A 259 24.03 4.74 12.59
C THR A 259 23.10 4.42 13.75
N GLY A 260 23.60 3.73 14.78
CA GLY A 260 22.87 3.54 16.03
C GLY A 260 22.53 4.88 16.69
N ARG A 261 23.39 5.90 16.56
CA ARG A 261 23.06 7.27 16.98
C ARG A 261 21.80 7.83 16.31
N ASP A 262 21.59 7.61 15.01
CA ASP A 262 20.37 8.08 14.33
C ASP A 262 19.12 7.42 14.92
N VAL A 263 19.20 6.12 15.20
CA VAL A 263 18.12 5.34 15.85
C VAL A 263 17.81 5.89 17.24
N VAL A 264 18.82 6.11 18.07
CA VAL A 264 18.65 6.66 19.42
C VAL A 264 18.01 8.05 19.37
N ILE A 265 18.42 8.93 18.46
CA ILE A 265 17.75 10.23 18.29
C ILE A 265 16.30 10.07 17.88
N GLY A 266 16.00 9.18 16.93
CA GLY A 266 14.63 8.88 16.53
C GLY A 266 13.79 8.39 17.72
N ALA A 267 14.34 7.49 18.55
CA ALA A 267 13.67 7.02 19.76
C ALA A 267 13.37 8.15 20.75
N LEU A 268 14.38 8.98 21.07
CA LEU A 268 14.22 10.12 21.98
C LEU A 268 13.19 11.14 21.46
N LEU A 269 13.04 11.28 20.13
CA LEU A 269 12.02 12.12 19.51
C LEU A 269 10.64 11.43 19.37
N GLY A 270 10.52 10.14 19.71
CA GLY A 270 9.25 9.44 19.86
C GLY A 270 9.00 8.25 18.94
N ALA A 271 9.96 7.87 18.07
CA ALA A 271 9.83 6.71 17.19
C ALA A 271 10.09 5.37 17.92
N GLU A 272 9.39 4.32 17.50
CA GLU A 272 9.46 2.97 18.07
C GLU A 272 10.01 1.94 17.09
N GLU A 273 9.85 2.20 15.78
CA GLU A 273 10.34 1.38 14.67
C GLU A 273 11.16 2.25 13.69
N PHE A 274 12.15 1.63 13.02
CA PHE A 274 13.17 2.35 12.24
C PHE A 274 13.39 1.72 10.87
N GLY A 275 13.20 2.52 9.82
CA GLY A 275 13.34 2.10 8.42
C GLY A 275 14.71 2.41 7.84
N PHE A 276 15.34 1.40 7.23
CA PHE A 276 16.64 1.51 6.56
C PHE A 276 16.50 1.10 5.08
N ALA A 277 16.75 2.03 4.15
CA ALA A 277 16.67 1.73 2.72
C ALA A 277 18.06 1.70 2.06
N THR A 278 18.70 2.86 1.92
CA THR A 278 19.98 2.98 1.20
C THR A 278 21.11 2.24 1.89
N ALA A 279 21.20 2.25 3.22
CA ALA A 279 22.31 1.62 3.93
C ALA A 279 22.35 0.08 3.71
N PRO A 280 21.25 -0.68 3.83
CA PRO A 280 21.20 -2.08 3.42
C PRO A 280 21.63 -2.31 1.96
N LEU A 281 21.20 -1.47 1.01
CA LEU A 281 21.65 -1.61 -0.39
C LEU A 281 23.16 -1.40 -0.54
N VAL A 282 23.76 -0.48 0.23
CA VAL A 282 25.23 -0.29 0.26
C VAL A 282 25.93 -1.53 0.80
N THR A 283 25.38 -2.18 1.83
CA THR A 283 25.94 -3.44 2.35
C THR A 283 25.86 -4.59 1.36
N LEU A 284 24.90 -4.54 0.42
CA LEU A 284 24.78 -5.47 -0.70
C LEU A 284 25.66 -5.12 -1.91
N GLY A 285 26.43 -4.02 -1.85
CA GLY A 285 27.39 -3.64 -2.90
C GLY A 285 27.04 -2.36 -3.66
N CYS A 286 26.01 -1.60 -3.27
CA CYS A 286 25.70 -0.33 -3.94
C CYS A 286 26.85 0.67 -3.79
N ILE A 287 27.44 1.07 -4.92
CA ILE A 287 28.54 2.03 -5.00
C ILE A 287 28.07 3.49 -5.12
N MET A 288 26.77 3.77 -4.91
CA MET A 288 26.19 5.11 -4.96
C MET A 288 26.42 5.88 -6.28
N MET A 289 26.42 5.16 -7.41
CA MET A 289 26.58 5.74 -8.76
C MET A 289 25.39 6.64 -9.19
N ARG A 290 24.21 6.47 -8.57
CA ARG A 290 22.98 7.24 -8.85
C ARG A 290 22.41 7.11 -10.28
N ALA A 291 22.73 6.01 -10.97
CA ALA A 291 22.16 5.64 -12.27
C ALA A 291 20.99 4.65 -12.16
N CYS A 292 20.27 4.63 -11.03
CA CYS A 292 19.24 3.62 -10.73
C CYS A 292 18.06 3.61 -11.72
N HIS A 293 17.73 4.77 -12.28
CA HIS A 293 16.66 4.96 -13.25
C HIS A 293 17.04 4.50 -14.65
N SER A 294 18.33 4.43 -14.98
CA SER A 294 18.80 4.17 -16.36
C SER A 294 18.94 2.70 -16.71
N ASP A 295 18.57 1.80 -15.79
CA ASP A 295 18.78 0.35 -15.88
C ASP A 295 20.24 -0.13 -15.99
N ASN A 296 21.23 0.77 -15.83
CA ASN A 296 22.64 0.46 -16.05
C ASN A 296 23.43 0.28 -14.75
N CYS A 297 22.83 -0.34 -13.72
CA CYS A 297 23.51 -0.55 -12.45
C CYS A 297 24.63 -1.60 -12.61
N PRO A 298 25.92 -1.24 -12.45
CA PRO A 298 27.03 -2.14 -12.76
C PRO A 298 27.16 -3.32 -11.80
N VAL A 299 26.57 -3.21 -10.61
CA VAL A 299 26.64 -4.19 -9.51
C VAL A 299 25.36 -5.03 -9.37
N GLY A 300 24.47 -4.99 -10.36
CA GLY A 300 23.28 -5.86 -10.38
C GLY A 300 22.19 -5.54 -9.34
N ILE A 301 22.22 -4.37 -8.68
CA ILE A 301 21.23 -3.99 -7.66
C ILE A 301 20.02 -3.27 -8.25
N ALA A 302 20.23 -2.14 -8.94
CA ALA A 302 19.14 -1.28 -9.42
C ALA A 302 18.93 -1.42 -10.92
N THR A 303 18.86 -2.66 -11.41
CA THR A 303 18.74 -3.00 -12.84
C THR A 303 17.88 -4.26 -13.03
N GLN A 304 17.17 -4.33 -14.16
CA GLN A 304 16.48 -5.51 -14.64
C GLN A 304 17.23 -6.20 -15.78
N ASN A 305 18.23 -5.56 -16.38
CA ASN A 305 19.10 -6.16 -17.39
C ASN A 305 19.72 -7.49 -16.90
N PRO A 306 19.42 -8.63 -17.56
CA PRO A 306 19.91 -9.94 -17.13
C PRO A 306 21.44 -10.06 -17.04
N GLU A 307 22.19 -9.41 -17.93
CA GLU A 307 23.65 -9.46 -17.92
C GLU A 307 24.22 -8.69 -16.72
N LEU A 308 23.68 -7.52 -16.42
CA LEU A 308 24.12 -6.72 -15.27
C LEU A 308 23.71 -7.35 -13.93
N ARG A 309 22.58 -8.06 -13.89
CA ARG A 309 22.13 -8.80 -12.70
C ARG A 309 23.10 -9.91 -12.29
N LYS A 310 23.82 -10.53 -13.24
CA LYS A 310 24.88 -11.53 -12.94
C LYS A 310 26.02 -10.95 -12.08
N ASN A 311 26.20 -9.63 -12.08
CA ASN A 311 27.22 -8.97 -11.27
C ASN A 311 26.79 -8.81 -9.79
N PHE A 312 25.56 -9.17 -9.43
CA PHE A 312 25.11 -9.11 -8.04
C PHE A 312 25.84 -10.15 -7.19
N SER A 313 26.53 -9.67 -6.15
CA SER A 313 27.32 -10.49 -5.22
C SER A 313 26.91 -10.32 -3.75
N GLY A 314 25.83 -9.59 -3.50
CA GLY A 314 25.30 -9.36 -2.16
C GLY A 314 24.78 -10.65 -1.53
N LYS A 315 24.88 -10.74 -0.20
CA LYS A 315 24.42 -11.90 0.57
C LYS A 315 23.58 -11.48 1.78
N PRO A 316 22.62 -12.31 2.23
CA PRO A 316 21.81 -11.98 3.40
C PRO A 316 22.65 -11.66 4.63
N GLU A 317 23.76 -12.36 4.83
CA GLU A 317 24.67 -12.21 5.97
C GLU A 317 25.22 -10.78 6.09
N TYR A 318 25.40 -10.06 4.99
CA TYR A 318 25.92 -8.69 5.02
C TYR A 318 24.92 -7.72 5.64
N VAL A 319 23.64 -7.88 5.29
CA VAL A 319 22.54 -7.08 5.86
C VAL A 319 22.30 -7.47 7.31
N ILE A 320 22.36 -8.77 7.64
CA ILE A 320 22.25 -9.27 9.02
C ILE A 320 23.33 -8.63 9.91
N ASN A 321 24.58 -8.66 9.46
CA ASN A 321 25.70 -8.07 10.20
C ASN A 321 25.51 -6.56 10.38
N PHE A 322 25.07 -5.85 9.34
CA PHE A 322 24.74 -4.43 9.45
C PHE A 322 23.67 -4.16 10.51
N MET A 323 22.55 -4.87 10.49
CA MET A 323 21.49 -4.69 11.50
C MET A 323 21.98 -4.99 12.92
N ARG A 324 22.81 -6.02 13.09
CA ARG A 324 23.42 -6.37 14.38
C ARG A 324 24.39 -5.29 14.87
N PHE A 325 25.22 -4.72 14.00
CA PHE A 325 26.13 -3.63 14.36
C PHE A 325 25.37 -2.36 14.77
N ILE A 326 24.30 -2.00 14.04
CA ILE A 326 23.46 -0.86 14.41
C ILE A 326 22.79 -1.10 15.76
N ALA A 327 22.22 -2.29 15.97
CA ALA A 327 21.59 -2.64 17.25
C ALA A 327 22.60 -2.65 18.41
N GLN A 328 23.83 -3.12 18.19
CA GLN A 328 24.87 -3.09 19.20
C GLN A 328 25.30 -1.66 19.56
N GLU A 329 25.47 -0.78 18.57
CA GLU A 329 25.73 0.65 18.82
C GLU A 329 24.57 1.31 19.59
N VAL A 330 23.32 0.93 19.30
CA VAL A 330 22.14 1.38 20.06
C VAL A 330 22.25 0.95 21.52
N ARG A 331 22.60 -0.32 21.80
CA ARG A 331 22.77 -0.81 23.19
C ARG A 331 23.85 -0.03 23.95
N GLU A 332 24.98 0.24 23.30
CA GLU A 332 26.08 0.99 23.89
C GLU A 332 25.66 2.42 24.26
N LEU A 333 24.88 3.07 23.39
CA LEU A 333 24.33 4.39 23.65
C LEU A 333 23.25 4.37 24.74
N MET A 334 22.37 3.36 24.75
CA MET A 334 21.38 3.16 25.81
C MET A 334 22.05 3.00 27.18
N ALA A 335 23.12 2.20 27.25
CA ALA A 335 23.91 2.00 28.47
C ALA A 335 24.48 3.32 29.01
N GLN A 336 25.06 4.14 28.12
CA GLN A 336 25.60 5.47 28.45
C GLN A 336 24.51 6.48 28.84
N LEU A 337 23.31 6.34 28.30
CA LEU A 337 22.15 7.18 28.65
C LEU A 337 21.42 6.69 29.91
N GLY A 338 21.74 5.48 30.40
CA GLY A 338 21.15 4.90 31.62
C GLY A 338 19.84 4.13 31.40
N PHE A 339 19.56 3.68 30.18
CA PHE A 339 18.34 2.94 29.83
C PHE A 339 18.60 1.45 29.66
N ARG A 340 17.69 0.61 30.15
CA ARG A 340 17.75 -0.86 29.99
C ARG A 340 16.93 -1.36 28.81
N SER A 341 15.92 -0.60 28.40
CA SER A 341 15.04 -0.93 27.27
C SER A 341 14.75 0.29 26.39
N MET A 342 14.48 0.05 25.10
CA MET A 342 14.12 1.08 24.12
C MET A 342 12.83 1.80 24.54
N ASP A 343 11.89 1.10 25.17
CA ASP A 343 10.62 1.67 25.64
C ASP A 343 10.83 2.77 26.71
N GLU A 344 11.85 2.64 27.56
CA GLU A 344 12.20 3.69 28.54
C GLU A 344 12.73 4.97 27.86
N MET A 345 13.30 4.84 26.66
CA MET A 345 13.94 5.93 25.91
C MET A 345 12.95 6.69 25.02
N ILE A 346 11.86 6.05 24.61
CA ILE A 346 10.93 6.62 23.63
C ILE A 346 10.31 7.93 24.16
N GLY A 347 10.48 9.02 23.40
CA GLY A 347 9.95 10.34 23.75
C GLY A 347 10.74 11.09 24.84
N ARG A 348 11.92 10.61 25.26
CA ARG A 348 12.81 11.29 26.22
C ARG A 348 13.64 12.40 25.57
N SER A 349 12.96 13.30 24.85
CA SER A 349 13.59 14.44 24.16
C SER A 349 14.35 15.39 25.10
N ASP A 350 14.08 15.32 26.41
CA ASP A 350 14.81 16.04 27.46
C ASP A 350 16.32 15.72 27.51
N LEU A 351 16.72 14.55 26.99
CA LEU A 351 18.12 14.12 26.88
C LEU A 351 18.83 14.62 25.61
N LEU A 352 18.15 15.43 24.80
CA LEU A 352 18.76 16.11 23.67
C LEU A 352 19.05 17.57 24.02
N GLU A 353 20.18 18.07 23.53
CA GLU A 353 20.51 19.49 23.54
C GLU A 353 21.16 19.94 22.24
N LYS A 354 21.21 21.26 22.06
CA LYS A 354 21.93 21.86 20.96
C LYS A 354 23.43 21.74 21.22
N LYS A 355 24.18 21.27 20.22
CA LYS A 355 25.63 21.28 20.24
C LYS A 355 26.16 22.69 20.51
N HIS A 356 26.90 22.86 21.61
CA HIS A 356 27.44 24.16 22.01
C HIS A 356 28.53 24.68 21.06
N ALA A 357 29.25 23.79 20.38
CA ALA A 357 30.40 24.10 19.53
C ALA A 357 30.05 24.22 18.03
N ILE A 358 28.97 24.90 17.66
CA ILE A 358 28.68 25.25 16.26
C ILE A 358 29.17 26.68 16.00
N ASP A 359 30.49 26.86 15.87
CA ASP A 359 31.08 28.13 15.45
C ASP A 359 30.98 28.31 13.92
N HIS A 360 29.76 28.19 13.39
CA HIS A 360 29.46 28.44 11.99
C HIS A 360 28.38 29.51 11.90
N TRP A 361 28.68 30.61 11.20
CA TRP A 361 27.81 31.79 11.15
C TRP A 361 26.38 31.48 10.67
N LYS A 362 26.20 30.56 9.72
CA LYS A 362 24.86 30.15 9.22
C LYS A 362 24.00 29.38 10.23
N ALA A 363 24.59 28.85 11.31
CA ALA A 363 23.86 28.12 12.35
C ALA A 363 23.49 29.01 13.55
N ARG A 364 23.97 30.27 13.57
CA ARG A 364 23.59 31.25 14.57
C ARG A 364 22.09 31.55 14.41
N GLY A 365 21.36 31.53 15.53
CA GLY A 365 19.91 31.78 15.55
C GLY A 365 19.01 30.55 15.35
N LEU A 366 19.54 29.37 15.03
CA LEU A 366 18.73 28.15 15.01
C LEU A 366 18.24 27.79 16.42
N ASP A 367 16.92 27.67 16.56
CA ASP A 367 16.23 27.26 17.78
C ASP A 367 15.61 25.86 17.62
N PHE A 368 15.98 24.94 18.51
CA PHE A 368 15.48 23.57 18.55
C PHE A 368 14.52 23.32 19.72
N SER A 369 14.18 24.35 20.49
CA SER A 369 13.29 24.26 21.65
C SER A 369 11.98 23.55 21.33
N ARG A 370 11.38 23.83 20.16
CA ARG A 370 10.15 23.20 19.69
C ARG A 370 10.30 21.71 19.33
N ILE A 371 11.47 21.30 18.84
CA ILE A 371 11.75 19.89 18.54
C ILE A 371 11.91 19.10 19.85
N PHE A 372 12.62 19.69 20.82
CA PHE A 372 12.90 19.04 22.09
C PHE A 372 11.75 19.17 23.10
N TYR A 373 10.72 19.96 22.77
CA TYR A 373 9.57 20.15 23.63
C TYR A 373 8.89 18.82 23.94
N ARG A 374 8.69 18.58 25.23
CA ARG A 374 7.99 17.43 25.75
C ARG A 374 6.64 17.90 26.32
N PRO A 375 5.50 17.49 25.74
CA PRO A 375 4.20 17.86 26.27
C PRO A 375 4.02 17.37 27.70
N GLU A 376 3.37 18.17 28.54
CA GLU A 376 2.93 17.71 29.86
C GLU A 376 1.83 16.66 29.70
N VAL A 377 2.04 15.50 30.29
CA VAL A 377 1.12 14.36 30.20
C VAL A 377 0.48 14.16 31.57
N GLN A 378 -0.83 13.91 31.61
CA GLN A 378 -1.50 13.47 32.83
C GLN A 378 -0.79 12.23 33.40
N SER A 379 -0.55 12.23 34.71
CA SER A 379 0.17 11.15 35.40
C SER A 379 -0.34 9.77 34.99
N GLY A 380 0.56 8.92 34.50
CA GLY A 380 0.27 7.53 34.14
C GLY A 380 -0.12 7.27 32.68
N LYS A 381 -0.29 8.29 31.81
CA LYS A 381 -0.53 8.02 30.39
C LYS A 381 0.77 7.64 29.65
N PRO A 382 0.79 6.54 28.88
CA PRO A 382 1.96 6.13 28.09
C PRO A 382 2.30 7.13 26.97
N MET A 383 3.60 7.29 26.71
CA MET A 383 4.13 8.11 25.60
C MET A 383 4.54 7.24 24.39
N TYR A 384 4.21 5.96 24.42
CA TYR A 384 4.45 4.98 23.35
C TYR A 384 3.27 4.02 23.23
N HIS A 385 3.25 3.19 22.19
CA HIS A 385 2.13 2.29 21.92
C HIS A 385 2.05 1.19 22.99
N VAL A 386 0.87 1.03 23.59
CA VAL A 386 0.60 -0.02 24.61
C VAL A 386 -0.76 -0.70 24.45
N ILE A 387 -1.68 -0.12 23.68
CA ILE A 387 -3.06 -0.60 23.54
C ILE A 387 -3.30 -0.95 22.07
N GLN A 388 -3.75 -2.18 21.84
CA GLN A 388 -4.23 -2.61 20.54
C GLN A 388 -5.58 -1.96 20.22
N GLN A 389 -5.76 -1.52 18.98
CA GLN A 389 -7.00 -0.87 18.56
C GLN A 389 -8.09 -1.86 18.19
N ASP A 390 -9.29 -1.64 18.73
CA ASP A 390 -10.50 -2.28 18.21
C ASP A 390 -10.96 -1.57 16.92
N CYS A 391 -11.09 -2.38 15.88
CA CYS A 391 -11.45 -1.98 14.51
C CYS A 391 -12.86 -2.45 14.13
N GLY A 392 -13.64 -3.00 15.07
CA GLY A 392 -15.02 -3.42 14.84
C GLY A 392 -15.15 -4.62 13.90
N LEU A 393 -14.08 -5.40 13.70
CA LEU A 393 -14.10 -6.52 12.75
C LEU A 393 -15.08 -7.63 13.15
N ASN A 394 -15.40 -7.75 14.44
CA ASN A 394 -16.39 -8.70 14.94
C ASN A 394 -17.84 -8.30 14.63
N GLU A 395 -18.06 -7.04 14.26
CA GLU A 395 -19.37 -6.49 13.92
C GLU A 395 -19.65 -6.52 12.42
N THR A 396 -18.67 -6.93 11.60
CA THR A 396 -18.86 -7.00 10.15
C THR A 396 -19.83 -8.12 9.77
N MET A 397 -20.55 -7.91 8.67
CA MET A 397 -21.46 -8.91 8.10
C MET A 397 -20.73 -10.22 7.78
N ASP A 398 -19.49 -10.14 7.31
CA ASP A 398 -18.65 -11.30 7.06
C ASP A 398 -18.44 -12.13 8.31
N LYS A 399 -18.02 -11.49 9.41
CA LYS A 399 -17.70 -12.19 10.66
C LYS A 399 -18.94 -12.73 11.35
N GLN A 400 -20.04 -11.98 11.32
CA GLN A 400 -21.28 -12.36 12.00
C GLN A 400 -22.09 -13.40 11.23
N ILE A 401 -22.07 -13.35 9.89
CA ILE A 401 -22.99 -14.12 9.04
C ILE A 401 -22.23 -14.93 8.00
N LEU A 402 -21.45 -14.28 7.12
CA LEU A 402 -20.99 -14.94 5.89
C LEU A 402 -20.02 -16.08 6.16
N LEU A 403 -19.06 -15.92 7.08
CA LEU A 403 -18.09 -16.96 7.39
C LEU A 403 -18.74 -18.23 7.92
N ARG A 404 -19.74 -18.10 8.80
CA ARG A 404 -20.50 -19.23 9.34
C ARG A 404 -21.37 -19.88 8.26
N LEU A 405 -22.05 -19.05 7.46
CA LEU A 405 -22.91 -19.53 6.38
C LEU A 405 -22.13 -20.30 5.31
N CYS A 406 -20.92 -19.84 5.00
CA CYS A 406 -20.05 -20.39 3.96
C CYS A 406 -19.03 -21.42 4.49
N GLU A 407 -19.07 -21.79 5.77
CA GLU A 407 -18.18 -22.78 6.37
C GLU A 407 -18.10 -24.09 5.55
N PRO A 408 -19.21 -24.69 5.06
CA PRO A 408 -19.13 -25.89 4.23
C PRO A 408 -18.42 -25.68 2.89
N ALA A 409 -18.49 -24.47 2.31
CA ALA A 409 -17.73 -24.13 1.10
C ALA A 409 -16.24 -23.98 1.41
N LEU A 410 -15.90 -23.41 2.57
CA LEU A 410 -14.52 -23.20 3.01
C LEU A 410 -13.82 -24.48 3.46
N GLU A 411 -14.55 -25.47 3.96
CA GLU A 411 -13.98 -26.75 4.39
C GLU A 411 -13.97 -27.76 3.23
N ASN A 412 -15.09 -27.85 2.51
CA ASN A 412 -15.39 -28.99 1.63
C ASN A 412 -15.54 -28.60 0.16
N LYS A 413 -15.40 -27.31 -0.18
CA LYS A 413 -15.75 -26.76 -1.51
C LYS A 413 -17.19 -27.07 -1.92
N SER A 414 -18.11 -27.18 -0.96
CA SER A 414 -19.53 -27.39 -1.21
C SER A 414 -20.17 -26.14 -1.82
N CYS A 415 -21.09 -26.33 -2.78
CA CYS A 415 -21.83 -25.23 -3.37
C CYS A 415 -22.82 -24.63 -2.36
N ILE A 416 -22.73 -23.33 -2.12
CA ILE A 416 -23.59 -22.57 -1.21
C ILE A 416 -24.33 -21.50 -2.00
N LYS A 417 -25.66 -21.45 -1.81
CA LYS A 417 -26.51 -20.38 -2.32
C LYS A 417 -27.36 -19.81 -1.19
N ALA A 418 -27.39 -18.49 -1.04
CA ALA A 418 -28.20 -17.84 -0.02
C ALA A 418 -28.69 -16.46 -0.47
N VAL A 419 -29.76 -15.99 0.18
CA VAL A 419 -30.32 -14.64 -0.01
C VAL A 419 -30.25 -13.90 1.32
N LEU A 420 -29.68 -12.70 1.32
CA LEU A 420 -29.40 -11.92 2.53
C LEU A 420 -29.87 -10.46 2.36
N PRO A 421 -30.38 -9.80 3.41
CA PRO A 421 -30.59 -8.36 3.38
C PRO A 421 -29.23 -7.63 3.46
N ILE A 422 -29.13 -6.46 2.83
CA ILE A 422 -27.97 -5.58 2.94
C ILE A 422 -28.39 -4.12 3.10
N LYS A 423 -27.61 -3.34 3.83
CA LYS A 423 -27.79 -1.89 4.05
C LYS A 423 -26.45 -1.15 3.88
N ASN A 424 -26.53 0.16 3.68
CA ASN A 424 -25.35 0.99 3.37
C ASN A 424 -24.26 1.01 4.47
N PHE A 425 -24.61 0.69 5.72
CA PHE A 425 -23.61 0.55 6.80
C PHE A 425 -22.85 -0.78 6.75
N ASN A 426 -23.31 -1.75 5.94
CA ASN A 426 -22.59 -2.99 5.68
C ASN A 426 -21.50 -2.71 4.63
N ARG A 427 -20.31 -2.38 5.13
CA ARG A 427 -19.11 -2.06 4.34
C ARG A 427 -18.19 -3.27 4.20
N ALA A 428 -17.36 -3.28 3.15
CA ALA A 428 -16.37 -4.33 2.85
C ALA A 428 -16.96 -5.76 2.84
N VAL A 429 -18.23 -5.90 2.47
CA VAL A 429 -18.93 -7.20 2.50
C VAL A 429 -18.29 -8.15 1.50
N GLY A 430 -17.96 -9.35 1.95
CA GLY A 430 -17.30 -10.41 1.18
C GLY A 430 -15.77 -10.37 1.24
N THR A 431 -15.15 -9.29 1.71
CA THR A 431 -13.70 -9.15 1.73
C THR A 431 -13.04 -10.13 2.69
N MET A 432 -13.59 -10.32 3.90
CA MET A 432 -13.04 -11.26 4.87
C MET A 432 -13.33 -12.71 4.46
N LEU A 433 -14.52 -12.99 3.90
CA LEU A 433 -14.80 -14.27 3.26
C LEU A 433 -13.79 -14.59 2.15
N GLY A 434 -13.49 -13.61 1.29
CA GLY A 434 -12.49 -13.73 0.24
C GLY A 434 -11.10 -13.99 0.78
N SER A 435 -10.72 -13.33 1.88
CA SER A 435 -9.44 -13.57 2.55
C SER A 435 -9.30 -15.02 3.02
N GLU A 436 -10.39 -15.61 3.53
CA GLU A 436 -10.44 -16.98 4.02
C GLU A 436 -10.40 -18.02 2.90
N VAL A 437 -10.98 -17.72 1.74
CA VAL A 437 -10.82 -18.52 0.51
C VAL A 437 -9.37 -18.49 0.05
N SER A 438 -8.78 -17.29 -0.06
CA SER A 438 -7.39 -17.15 -0.48
C SER A 438 -6.44 -17.84 0.50
N ARG A 439 -6.63 -17.68 1.82
CA ARG A 439 -5.82 -18.35 2.85
C ARG A 439 -5.76 -19.87 2.67
N ARG A 440 -6.90 -20.50 2.36
CA ARG A 440 -7.02 -21.96 2.24
C ARG A 440 -6.58 -22.49 0.88
N TYR A 441 -6.87 -21.76 -0.20
CA TYR A 441 -6.76 -22.29 -1.57
C TYR A 441 -5.80 -21.52 -2.48
N GLY A 442 -5.13 -20.49 -1.94
CA GLY A 442 -4.16 -19.70 -2.67
C GLY A 442 -4.75 -18.99 -3.88
N LEU A 443 -3.95 -18.89 -4.94
CA LEU A 443 -4.35 -18.27 -6.21
C LEU A 443 -5.46 -19.04 -6.94
N SER A 444 -5.53 -20.36 -6.74
CA SER A 444 -6.53 -21.21 -7.41
C SER A 444 -7.96 -20.88 -6.99
N GLY A 445 -8.14 -20.38 -5.76
CA GLY A 445 -9.45 -20.10 -5.18
C GLY A 445 -10.35 -21.33 -5.13
N LEU A 446 -11.66 -21.08 -5.25
CA LEU A 446 -12.67 -22.12 -5.34
C LEU A 446 -13.07 -22.38 -6.80
N PRO A 447 -13.68 -23.54 -7.11
CA PRO A 447 -14.40 -23.73 -8.37
C PRO A 447 -15.41 -22.59 -8.59
N GLU A 448 -15.69 -22.28 -9.86
CA GLU A 448 -16.60 -21.19 -10.21
C GLU A 448 -17.99 -21.38 -9.57
N ASP A 449 -18.59 -20.28 -9.11
CA ASP A 449 -19.93 -20.25 -8.49
C ASP A 449 -20.10 -21.20 -7.28
N THR A 450 -19.01 -21.61 -6.62
CA THR A 450 -19.08 -22.42 -5.38
C THR A 450 -19.81 -21.65 -4.29
N ILE A 451 -19.57 -20.35 -4.16
CA ILE A 451 -20.32 -19.50 -3.23
C ILE A 451 -21.11 -18.49 -4.06
N TRP A 452 -22.43 -18.58 -4.05
CA TRP A 452 -23.32 -17.61 -4.69
C TRP A 452 -24.20 -16.93 -3.64
N LEU A 453 -23.89 -15.69 -3.30
CA LEU A 453 -24.66 -14.92 -2.33
C LEU A 453 -25.45 -13.83 -3.05
N LYS A 454 -26.78 -13.89 -2.90
CA LYS A 454 -27.67 -12.84 -3.36
C LYS A 454 -27.98 -11.88 -2.21
N PHE A 455 -27.90 -10.59 -2.45
CA PHE A 455 -28.19 -9.52 -1.53
C PHE A 455 -29.38 -8.69 -2.01
N LYS A 456 -30.16 -8.17 -1.07
CA LYS A 456 -31.30 -7.28 -1.35
C LYS A 456 -31.20 -6.02 -0.50
N GLY A 457 -31.16 -4.86 -1.15
CA GLY A 457 -31.01 -3.54 -0.50
C GLY A 457 -29.84 -2.75 -1.09
N SER A 458 -29.29 -1.83 -0.30
CA SER A 458 -28.19 -0.94 -0.76
C SER A 458 -26.89 -1.35 -0.09
N ALA A 459 -25.85 -1.68 -0.86
CA ALA A 459 -24.55 -2.07 -0.31
C ALA A 459 -23.72 -0.84 0.09
N GLY A 460 -23.00 -0.95 1.21
CA GLY A 460 -22.03 0.07 1.63
C GLY A 460 -20.79 0.10 0.75
N GLN A 461 -19.84 0.93 1.17
CA GLN A 461 -18.53 1.07 0.52
C GLN A 461 -17.80 -0.27 0.42
N SER A 462 -17.02 -0.44 -0.65
CA SER A 462 -16.12 -1.60 -0.84
C SER A 462 -16.82 -2.96 -0.91
N PHE A 463 -18.06 -3.02 -1.38
CA PHE A 463 -18.77 -4.28 -1.61
C PHE A 463 -17.99 -5.20 -2.57
N GLY A 464 -17.67 -6.43 -2.15
CA GLY A 464 -16.91 -7.39 -2.95
C GLY A 464 -15.43 -7.01 -3.16
N ALA A 465 -14.85 -6.16 -2.31
CA ALA A 465 -13.44 -5.78 -2.43
C ALA A 465 -12.51 -6.99 -2.19
N PHE A 466 -11.44 -7.08 -3.01
CA PHE A 466 -10.40 -8.11 -2.96
C PHE A 466 -10.92 -9.56 -3.03
N MET A 467 -12.06 -9.79 -3.68
CA MET A 467 -12.69 -11.11 -3.65
C MET A 467 -12.10 -12.08 -4.71
N PRO A 468 -11.64 -13.28 -4.32
CA PRO A 468 -11.01 -14.24 -5.22
C PRO A 468 -12.00 -15.09 -6.02
N LYS A 469 -11.46 -15.87 -6.97
CA LYS A 469 -12.22 -16.82 -7.80
C LYS A 469 -13.08 -17.79 -6.98
N GLY A 470 -14.28 -18.04 -7.50
CA GLY A 470 -15.25 -19.01 -6.99
C GLY A 470 -16.33 -18.43 -6.08
N ILE A 471 -16.30 -17.11 -5.87
CA ILE A 471 -17.36 -16.36 -5.20
C ILE A 471 -18.10 -15.50 -6.23
N THR A 472 -19.42 -15.54 -6.15
CA THR A 472 -20.35 -14.77 -6.98
C THR A 472 -21.31 -14.01 -6.08
N PHE A 473 -21.27 -12.68 -6.17
CA PHE A 473 -22.17 -11.79 -5.46
C PHE A 473 -23.18 -11.20 -6.43
N GLU A 474 -24.45 -11.37 -6.09
CA GLU A 474 -25.58 -10.83 -6.84
C GLU A 474 -26.30 -9.82 -5.95
N LEU A 475 -26.52 -8.59 -6.42
CA LEU A 475 -27.15 -7.52 -5.67
C LEU A 475 -28.37 -7.01 -6.42
N GLU A 476 -29.54 -7.24 -5.82
CA GLU A 476 -30.80 -6.64 -6.25
C GLU A 476 -31.02 -5.35 -5.45
N GLY A 477 -30.66 -4.20 -6.05
CA GLY A 477 -30.56 -2.92 -5.38
C GLY A 477 -29.50 -2.00 -6.00
N ASP A 478 -28.72 -1.34 -5.15
CA ASP A 478 -27.67 -0.38 -5.52
C ASP A 478 -26.42 -0.54 -4.62
N ALA A 479 -25.28 -0.01 -5.04
CA ALA A 479 -24.06 -0.01 -4.23
C ALA A 479 -23.38 1.37 -4.19
N ASN A 480 -22.71 1.67 -3.09
CA ASN A 480 -21.88 2.88 -2.96
C ASN A 480 -20.54 2.71 -3.71
N ASP A 481 -19.57 3.60 -3.43
CA ASP A 481 -18.26 3.62 -4.08
C ASP A 481 -17.44 2.34 -3.82
N TYR A 482 -16.38 2.19 -4.61
CA TYR A 482 -15.36 1.14 -4.44
C TYR A 482 -15.85 -0.30 -4.62
N ILE A 483 -17.05 -0.53 -5.19
CA ILE A 483 -17.51 -1.89 -5.50
C ILE A 483 -16.48 -2.63 -6.35
N GLY A 484 -16.11 -3.84 -5.92
CA GLY A 484 -15.09 -4.66 -6.57
C GLY A 484 -13.69 -4.06 -6.59
N LYS A 485 -13.37 -3.13 -5.68
CA LYS A 485 -12.00 -2.63 -5.46
C LYS A 485 -11.03 -3.81 -5.32
N GLY A 486 -9.99 -3.82 -6.16
CA GLY A 486 -9.00 -4.91 -6.20
C GLY A 486 -9.58 -6.30 -6.49
N LEU A 487 -10.68 -6.40 -7.25
CA LEU A 487 -11.30 -7.69 -7.62
C LEU A 487 -10.25 -8.70 -8.09
N SER A 488 -10.28 -9.91 -7.52
CA SER A 488 -9.22 -10.91 -7.63
C SER A 488 -9.73 -12.24 -8.22
N GLY A 489 -10.75 -12.18 -9.08
CA GLY A 489 -11.28 -13.34 -9.81
C GLY A 489 -12.75 -13.66 -9.53
N ALA A 490 -13.40 -12.96 -8.59
CA ALA A 490 -14.81 -13.13 -8.30
C ALA A 490 -15.74 -12.55 -9.38
N LYS A 491 -17.03 -12.86 -9.26
CA LYS A 491 -18.10 -12.34 -10.14
C LYS A 491 -19.02 -11.41 -9.35
N LEU A 492 -19.25 -10.21 -9.85
CA LEU A 492 -20.17 -9.22 -9.27
C LEU A 492 -21.31 -8.93 -10.24
N ILE A 493 -22.54 -9.00 -9.74
CA ILE A 493 -23.75 -8.76 -10.53
C ILE A 493 -24.60 -7.76 -9.75
N VAL A 494 -24.94 -6.61 -10.35
CA VAL A 494 -25.80 -5.60 -9.72
C VAL A 494 -26.90 -5.18 -10.70
N TYR A 495 -28.13 -5.16 -10.22
CA TYR A 495 -29.29 -4.75 -11.00
C TYR A 495 -30.37 -4.15 -10.09
N PRO A 496 -31.21 -3.22 -10.60
CA PRO A 496 -32.23 -2.60 -9.78
C PRO A 496 -33.27 -3.63 -9.33
N PRO A 497 -34.01 -3.38 -8.24
CA PRO A 497 -35.11 -4.26 -7.83
C PRO A 497 -36.04 -4.58 -8.99
N ARG A 498 -36.47 -5.83 -9.15
CA ARG A 498 -37.20 -6.28 -10.36
C ARG A 498 -38.50 -5.54 -10.64
N ASN A 499 -39.08 -4.92 -9.61
CA ASN A 499 -40.31 -4.15 -9.67
C ASN A 499 -40.08 -2.64 -9.85
N SER A 500 -38.84 -2.21 -10.15
CA SER A 500 -38.51 -0.81 -10.39
C SER A 500 -39.18 -0.31 -11.67
N SER A 501 -39.76 0.89 -11.61
CA SER A 501 -40.46 1.53 -12.74
C SER A 501 -39.56 2.42 -13.59
N PHE A 502 -38.37 2.77 -13.10
CA PHE A 502 -37.40 3.61 -13.81
C PHE A 502 -36.54 2.78 -14.79
N GLN A 503 -35.95 3.47 -15.78
CA GLN A 503 -35.05 2.85 -16.74
C GLN A 503 -33.64 2.76 -16.15
N ALA A 504 -33.08 1.56 -16.08
CA ALA A 504 -31.78 1.32 -15.44
C ALA A 504 -30.65 2.12 -16.10
N HIS A 505 -30.52 2.09 -17.43
CA HIS A 505 -29.50 2.81 -18.20
C HIS A 505 -29.55 4.35 -18.10
N GLU A 506 -30.57 4.92 -17.47
CA GLU A 506 -30.68 6.36 -17.21
C GLU A 506 -30.35 6.73 -15.74
N ASN A 507 -30.07 5.74 -14.88
CA ASN A 507 -29.95 5.94 -13.44
C ASN A 507 -28.64 5.35 -12.89
N ILE A 508 -28.08 6.02 -11.88
CA ILE A 508 -26.88 5.54 -11.18
C ILE A 508 -27.25 4.32 -10.34
N ILE A 509 -26.48 3.24 -10.49
CA ILE A 509 -26.63 2.00 -9.73
C ILE A 509 -25.43 1.69 -8.83
N ILE A 510 -24.24 2.16 -9.22
CA ILE A 510 -23.02 2.00 -8.44
C ILE A 510 -22.26 3.32 -8.34
N GLY A 511 -21.57 3.53 -7.22
CA GLY A 511 -20.79 4.73 -6.95
C GLY A 511 -19.50 4.86 -7.78
N ASN A 512 -18.62 5.72 -7.28
CA ASN A 512 -17.36 6.08 -7.91
C ASN A 512 -16.29 4.99 -7.73
N VAL A 513 -15.27 5.04 -8.58
CA VAL A 513 -14.01 4.30 -8.41
C VAL A 513 -14.22 2.78 -8.28
N ALA A 514 -15.28 2.28 -8.92
CA ALA A 514 -15.57 0.85 -8.99
C ALA A 514 -14.46 0.12 -9.75
N LEU A 515 -14.13 -1.09 -9.29
CA LEU A 515 -13.09 -1.96 -9.85
C LEU A 515 -11.67 -1.35 -9.82
N TYR A 516 -11.40 -0.43 -8.88
CA TYR A 516 -10.08 0.17 -8.73
C TYR A 516 -8.98 -0.87 -8.60
N GLY A 517 -8.04 -0.88 -9.54
CA GLY A 517 -6.88 -1.76 -9.48
C GLY A 517 -7.19 -3.25 -9.66
N ALA A 518 -8.39 -3.62 -10.14
CA ALA A 518 -8.82 -5.01 -10.25
C ALA A 518 -7.84 -5.86 -11.08
N THR A 519 -7.61 -7.12 -10.71
CA THR A 519 -6.57 -8.00 -11.30
C THR A 519 -7.09 -9.34 -11.83
N SER A 520 -8.38 -9.65 -11.67
CA SER A 520 -9.17 -10.55 -12.53
C SER A 520 -10.61 -10.56 -12.04
N GLY A 521 -11.51 -11.24 -12.76
CA GLY A 521 -12.91 -11.40 -12.36
C GLY A 521 -13.85 -10.76 -13.38
N GLU A 522 -15.14 -10.85 -13.08
CA GLU A 522 -16.21 -10.38 -13.95
C GLU A 522 -17.18 -9.48 -13.19
N ALA A 523 -17.69 -8.46 -13.86
CA ALA A 523 -18.65 -7.53 -13.27
C ALA A 523 -19.74 -7.12 -14.26
N TYR A 524 -21.00 -7.20 -13.84
CA TYR A 524 -22.16 -6.91 -14.68
C TYR A 524 -23.09 -5.95 -13.93
N PHE A 525 -23.22 -4.72 -14.44
CA PHE A 525 -23.91 -3.62 -13.76
C PHE A 525 -25.02 -3.06 -14.65
N ASN A 526 -26.27 -3.34 -14.29
CA ASN A 526 -27.45 -2.87 -15.02
C ASN A 526 -27.84 -1.47 -14.54
N GLY A 527 -27.13 -0.47 -15.06
CA GLY A 527 -27.28 0.95 -14.76
C GLY A 527 -25.97 1.73 -14.94
N ILE A 528 -25.97 3.00 -14.54
CA ILE A 528 -24.82 3.92 -14.68
C ILE A 528 -23.87 3.78 -13.48
N ALA A 529 -22.56 3.75 -13.75
CA ALA A 529 -21.52 3.89 -12.74
C ALA A 529 -21.08 5.35 -12.56
N GLY A 530 -20.60 5.68 -11.36
CA GLY A 530 -20.01 6.99 -11.07
C GLY A 530 -18.70 7.28 -11.82
N GLU A 531 -17.95 8.25 -11.31
CA GLU A 531 -16.66 8.66 -11.87
C GLU A 531 -15.60 7.56 -11.69
N ARG A 532 -14.57 7.58 -12.54
CA ARG A 532 -13.38 6.71 -12.44
C ARG A 532 -13.69 5.21 -12.44
N PHE A 533 -14.77 4.83 -13.12
CA PHE A 533 -15.08 3.42 -13.35
C PHE A 533 -13.88 2.70 -13.99
N CYS A 534 -13.47 1.56 -13.44
CA CYS A 534 -12.32 0.78 -13.90
C CYS A 534 -10.97 1.54 -13.88
N VAL A 535 -10.82 2.55 -13.02
CA VAL A 535 -9.51 3.20 -12.84
C VAL A 535 -8.46 2.17 -12.44
N ARG A 536 -7.31 2.19 -13.10
CA ARG A 536 -6.23 1.21 -12.90
C ARG A 536 -6.64 -0.27 -13.08
N ASN A 537 -7.74 -0.57 -13.80
CA ASN A 537 -8.10 -1.97 -14.07
C ASN A 537 -6.95 -2.70 -14.80
N SER A 538 -6.57 -3.85 -14.27
CA SER A 538 -5.40 -4.64 -14.65
C SER A 538 -5.77 -6.05 -15.13
N GLY A 539 -7.06 -6.37 -15.25
CA GLY A 539 -7.47 -7.71 -15.71
C GLY A 539 -8.93 -8.11 -15.53
N ALA A 540 -9.78 -7.28 -14.93
CA ALA A 540 -11.20 -7.59 -14.79
C ALA A 540 -11.97 -7.31 -16.09
N ASN A 541 -12.99 -8.13 -16.35
CA ASN A 541 -13.95 -7.90 -17.42
C ASN A 541 -15.21 -7.27 -16.83
N ALA A 542 -15.73 -6.21 -17.44
CA ALA A 542 -16.89 -5.51 -16.91
C ALA A 542 -17.87 -5.09 -18.02
N VAL A 543 -19.17 -5.10 -17.70
CA VAL A 543 -20.25 -4.53 -18.53
C VAL A 543 -21.06 -3.56 -17.67
N VAL A 544 -21.28 -2.35 -18.18
CA VAL A 544 -22.05 -1.28 -17.52
C VAL A 544 -22.86 -0.50 -18.55
N GLU A 545 -23.94 0.18 -18.14
CA GLU A 545 -24.87 0.88 -19.06
C GLU A 545 -24.63 2.39 -19.12
N GLY A 546 -23.51 2.86 -18.56
CA GLY A 546 -23.06 4.24 -18.62
C GLY A 546 -22.03 4.54 -17.55
N THR A 547 -21.27 5.62 -17.70
CA THR A 547 -20.22 6.00 -16.75
C THR A 547 -20.10 7.51 -16.59
N GLY A 548 -19.60 7.95 -15.43
CA GLY A 548 -19.15 9.31 -15.20
C GLY A 548 -17.81 9.64 -15.86
N ASP A 549 -17.19 10.74 -15.44
CA ASP A 549 -15.89 11.20 -15.96
C ASP A 549 -14.76 10.21 -15.61
N HIS A 550 -13.70 10.18 -16.43
CA HIS A 550 -12.47 9.41 -16.19
C HIS A 550 -12.62 7.89 -16.17
N ALA A 551 -13.63 7.32 -16.84
CA ALA A 551 -13.70 5.87 -16.97
C ALA A 551 -12.48 5.30 -17.71
N CYS A 552 -12.01 4.14 -17.26
CA CYS A 552 -10.80 3.45 -17.73
C CYS A 552 -9.48 4.24 -17.56
N GLU A 553 -9.47 5.27 -16.71
CA GLU A 553 -8.24 6.03 -16.38
C GLU A 553 -7.13 5.09 -15.88
N TYR A 554 -5.95 5.19 -16.46
CA TYR A 554 -4.80 4.34 -16.16
C TYR A 554 -5.02 2.82 -16.36
N MET A 555 -6.02 2.35 -17.09
CA MET A 555 -6.24 0.91 -17.32
C MET A 555 -5.02 0.25 -18.01
N THR A 556 -4.63 -0.94 -17.57
CA THR A 556 -3.49 -1.72 -18.11
C THR A 556 -3.87 -3.14 -18.55
N GLY A 557 -5.11 -3.57 -18.33
CA GLY A 557 -5.59 -4.88 -18.75
C GLY A 557 -7.07 -5.09 -18.45
N GLY A 558 -7.64 -6.17 -18.99
CA GLY A 558 -9.07 -6.47 -18.88
C GLY A 558 -9.86 -5.97 -20.10
N ARG A 559 -11.18 -6.18 -20.05
CA ARG A 559 -12.12 -5.74 -21.09
C ARG A 559 -13.33 -5.05 -20.48
N VAL A 560 -13.66 -3.86 -20.97
CA VAL A 560 -14.76 -3.06 -20.42
C VAL A 560 -15.75 -2.75 -21.52
N ILE A 561 -17.02 -3.07 -21.34
CA ILE A 561 -18.11 -2.73 -22.25
C ILE A 561 -18.99 -1.67 -21.58
N ILE A 562 -19.24 -0.57 -22.28
CA ILE A 562 -20.12 0.51 -21.84
C ILE A 562 -21.27 0.63 -22.86
N ILE A 563 -22.44 0.17 -22.45
CA ILE A 563 -23.68 0.17 -23.24
C ILE A 563 -24.45 1.47 -22.97
N GLY A 564 -23.82 2.62 -23.18
CA GLY A 564 -24.44 3.91 -22.91
C GLY A 564 -23.45 5.07 -22.86
N LYS A 565 -23.89 6.19 -22.30
CA LYS A 565 -23.13 7.44 -22.29
C LYS A 565 -21.94 7.38 -21.34
N THR A 566 -20.79 7.91 -21.77
CA THR A 566 -19.59 8.12 -20.95
C THR A 566 -19.42 9.57 -20.52
N GLY A 567 -18.68 9.81 -19.44
CA GLY A 567 -18.17 11.14 -19.10
C GLY A 567 -16.92 11.54 -19.88
N ARG A 568 -16.32 12.67 -19.51
CA ARG A 568 -15.14 13.28 -20.13
C ARG A 568 -13.84 12.57 -19.74
N ASN A 569 -12.79 12.83 -20.52
CA ASN A 569 -11.42 12.34 -20.29
C ASN A 569 -11.36 10.81 -20.11
N PHE A 570 -12.18 10.12 -20.90
CA PHE A 570 -12.20 8.66 -20.96
C PHE A 570 -10.83 8.13 -21.40
N ALA A 571 -10.40 7.01 -20.82
CA ALA A 571 -9.15 6.31 -21.14
C ALA A 571 -7.85 7.13 -20.94
N ALA A 572 -7.88 8.22 -20.18
CA ALA A 572 -6.66 8.98 -19.87
C ALA A 572 -5.59 8.09 -19.20
N GLY A 573 -4.42 8.00 -19.82
CA GLY A 573 -3.33 7.14 -19.34
C GLY A 573 -3.60 5.63 -19.47
N MET A 574 -4.62 5.21 -20.21
CA MET A 574 -4.87 3.80 -20.52
C MET A 574 -3.74 3.27 -21.41
N THR A 575 -3.04 2.25 -20.94
CA THR A 575 -1.84 1.68 -21.58
C THR A 575 -1.97 0.20 -21.92
N GLY A 576 -3.13 -0.40 -21.62
CA GLY A 576 -3.42 -1.79 -21.95
C GLY A 576 -4.86 -2.19 -21.59
N GLY A 577 -5.33 -3.26 -22.21
CA GLY A 577 -6.73 -3.67 -22.17
C GLY A 577 -7.53 -3.10 -23.35
N ILE A 578 -8.81 -3.43 -23.42
CA ILE A 578 -9.70 -2.96 -24.49
C ILE A 578 -11.01 -2.46 -23.88
N ALA A 579 -11.49 -1.32 -24.32
CA ALA A 579 -12.80 -0.80 -23.95
C ALA A 579 -13.69 -0.68 -25.19
N TYR A 580 -14.93 -1.12 -25.07
CA TYR A 580 -15.96 -1.03 -26.10
C TYR A 580 -17.02 -0.06 -25.63
N VAL A 581 -17.31 0.95 -26.43
CA VAL A 581 -18.29 1.98 -26.09
C VAL A 581 -19.34 2.04 -27.18
N LEU A 582 -20.61 1.97 -26.76
CA LEU A 582 -21.73 2.14 -27.65
C LEU A 582 -22.03 3.62 -27.84
N ASP A 583 -21.54 4.17 -28.95
CA ASP A 583 -21.71 5.59 -29.29
C ASP A 583 -22.97 5.82 -30.12
N TYR A 584 -24.09 6.11 -29.46
CA TYR A 584 -25.38 6.37 -30.13
C TYR A 584 -25.48 7.77 -30.75
N ASP A 585 -24.75 8.75 -30.21
CA ASP A 585 -24.85 10.15 -30.62
C ASP A 585 -23.68 10.64 -31.47
N GLY A 586 -22.66 9.80 -31.66
CA GLY A 586 -21.48 10.11 -32.48
C GLY A 586 -20.51 11.09 -31.80
N THR A 587 -20.62 11.28 -30.48
CA THR A 587 -19.86 12.28 -29.72
C THR A 587 -18.86 11.66 -28.74
N PHE A 588 -18.59 10.35 -28.84
CA PHE A 588 -17.66 9.69 -27.92
C PHE A 588 -16.22 10.21 -28.09
N GLU A 589 -15.79 10.48 -29.32
CA GLU A 589 -14.42 10.94 -29.60
C GLU A 589 -14.08 12.24 -28.84
N ASP A 590 -15.01 13.20 -28.76
CA ASP A 590 -14.84 14.47 -28.03
C ASP A 590 -14.63 14.28 -26.52
N ARG A 591 -15.02 13.13 -25.98
CA ARG A 591 -14.91 12.78 -24.56
C ARG A 591 -13.74 11.86 -24.27
N CYS A 592 -13.09 11.32 -25.30
CA CYS A 592 -11.98 10.41 -25.19
C CYS A 592 -10.64 11.16 -25.16
N ASN A 593 -9.75 10.77 -24.25
CA ASN A 593 -8.39 11.25 -24.26
C ASN A 593 -7.57 10.36 -25.20
N LEU A 594 -7.18 10.90 -26.35
CA LEU A 594 -6.46 10.19 -27.42
C LEU A 594 -4.92 10.21 -27.26
N ASP A 595 -4.38 10.61 -26.11
CA ASP A 595 -2.92 10.71 -25.91
C ASP A 595 -2.23 9.34 -25.97
N MET A 596 -2.92 8.26 -25.59
CA MET A 596 -2.37 6.89 -25.49
C MET A 596 -3.26 5.80 -26.08
N VAL A 597 -4.43 6.15 -26.63
CA VAL A 597 -5.39 5.20 -27.18
C VAL A 597 -5.87 5.64 -28.55
N ASP A 598 -6.22 4.66 -29.37
CA ASP A 598 -6.83 4.83 -30.68
C ASP A 598 -8.28 4.29 -30.66
N ILE A 599 -9.15 4.87 -31.47
CA ILE A 599 -10.55 4.45 -31.62
C ILE A 599 -10.71 3.72 -32.96
N PHE A 600 -11.34 2.55 -32.92
CA PHE A 600 -11.64 1.75 -34.12
C PHE A 600 -13.09 1.24 -34.08
N GLY A 601 -13.71 1.10 -35.26
CA GLY A 601 -14.99 0.42 -35.39
C GLY A 601 -14.86 -1.09 -35.12
N LEU A 602 -15.77 -1.64 -34.32
CA LEU A 602 -15.75 -3.06 -33.94
C LEU A 602 -15.99 -3.99 -35.14
N GLU A 603 -16.76 -3.54 -36.13
CA GLU A 603 -17.03 -4.25 -37.38
C GLU A 603 -15.78 -4.51 -38.22
N ASN A 604 -14.69 -3.79 -37.94
CA ASN A 604 -13.40 -3.95 -38.61
C ASN A 604 -12.43 -4.87 -37.84
N GLN A 605 -12.84 -5.40 -36.69
CA GLN A 605 -12.02 -6.30 -35.87
C GLN A 605 -12.24 -7.76 -36.23
N GLU A 606 -11.36 -8.63 -35.69
CA GLU A 606 -11.45 -10.07 -35.92
C GLU A 606 -12.78 -10.65 -35.40
N ALA A 607 -13.33 -11.64 -36.10
CA ALA A 607 -14.59 -12.29 -35.71
C ALA A 607 -14.56 -12.85 -34.27
N ALA A 608 -13.38 -13.26 -33.78
CA ALA A 608 -13.19 -13.72 -32.41
C ALA A 608 -13.42 -12.62 -31.37
N GLU A 609 -13.03 -11.38 -31.67
CA GLU A 609 -13.26 -10.23 -30.80
C GLU A 609 -14.74 -9.85 -30.77
N ILE A 610 -15.40 -9.82 -31.92
CA ILE A 610 -16.84 -9.57 -32.04
C ILE A 610 -17.63 -10.60 -31.22
N GLU A 611 -17.28 -11.89 -31.34
CA GLU A 611 -17.93 -12.96 -30.58
C GLU A 611 -17.69 -12.82 -29.07
N GLN A 612 -16.50 -12.36 -28.65
CA GLN A 612 -16.20 -12.10 -27.25
C GLN A 612 -17.08 -10.98 -26.68
N VAL A 613 -17.23 -9.87 -27.41
CA VAL A 613 -18.13 -8.77 -27.04
C VAL A 613 -19.58 -9.26 -26.95
N ARG A 614 -20.04 -10.01 -27.96
CA ARG A 614 -21.38 -10.62 -27.98
C ARG A 614 -21.63 -11.47 -26.75
N LYS A 615 -20.69 -12.36 -26.40
CA LYS A 615 -20.80 -13.22 -25.22
C LYS A 615 -20.87 -12.42 -23.92
N MET A 616 -20.07 -11.37 -23.76
CA MET A 616 -20.11 -10.52 -22.56
C MET A 616 -21.46 -9.80 -22.41
N ILE A 617 -22.05 -9.33 -23.52
CA ILE A 617 -23.39 -8.72 -23.52
C ILE A 617 -24.48 -9.76 -23.21
N GLU A 618 -24.38 -10.98 -23.77
CA GLU A 618 -25.30 -12.08 -23.45
C GLU A 618 -25.24 -12.48 -21.97
N LEU A 619 -24.05 -12.52 -21.38
CA LEU A 619 -23.86 -12.76 -19.94
C LEU A 619 -24.44 -11.61 -19.11
N HIS A 620 -24.22 -10.35 -19.53
CA HIS A 620 -24.84 -9.18 -18.90
C HIS A 620 -26.36 -9.31 -18.87
N LYS A 621 -26.98 -9.63 -20.02
CA LYS A 621 -28.43 -9.87 -20.12
C LYS A 621 -28.90 -11.04 -19.26
N LEU A 622 -28.18 -12.16 -19.28
CA LEU A 622 -28.50 -13.35 -18.51
C LEU A 622 -28.49 -13.07 -17.00
N TYR A 623 -27.45 -12.39 -16.51
CA TYR A 623 -27.25 -12.17 -15.08
C TYR A 623 -28.09 -11.02 -14.53
N THR A 624 -28.27 -9.94 -15.29
CA THR A 624 -28.91 -8.72 -14.80
C THR A 624 -30.35 -8.54 -15.26
N GLY A 625 -30.80 -9.30 -16.26
CA GLY A 625 -32.10 -9.10 -16.89
C GLY A 625 -32.22 -7.78 -17.67
N SER A 626 -31.09 -7.14 -18.04
CA SER A 626 -31.07 -6.00 -18.96
C SER A 626 -31.86 -6.33 -20.23
N LYS A 627 -32.76 -5.43 -20.63
CA LYS A 627 -33.74 -5.70 -21.68
C LYS A 627 -33.13 -5.73 -23.08
#